data_AF-A0A7H0NN24-F1
#
_entry.id   AF-A0A7H0NN24-F1
#
_cell.length_a   1.000
_cell.length_b   1.000
_cell.length_c   1.000
_cell.angle_alpha   90.00
_cell.angle_beta   90.00
_cell.angle_gamma   90.00
#
_symmetry.space_group_name_H-M   'P 1'
#
loop_
_entity.id
_entity.type
_entity.pdbx_description
1 polymer ?
#
loop_
_entity_poly.entity_id
_entity_poly.type
_entity_poly.pdbx_seq_one_letter_code
_entity_poly.pdbx_strand_id
1 'polypeptide(L)'
;MRGERRSGGGGVSCETGKGRTSWSYHSRATGAAKLCLERVWVERYCILGDNTSDGMSLTTTTATAVDCRAKRVPKPYDHVLVVSGVYRAPSDAGPKYCREGSSDRRTYWSLVVANRTVLVCFTYPNT
;
A
#
# COMPACT_ATOMS: atom_id res chain seq x y z
N MET A 1 17.21 -14.36 1.27
CA MET A 1 16.41 -14.29 0.03
C MET A 1 15.49 -15.50 0.00
N ARG A 2 14.17 -15.33 0.16
CA ARG A 2 13.18 -16.43 0.01
C ARG A 2 12.17 -16.03 -1.06
N GLY A 3 11.95 -16.97 -1.98
CA GLY A 3 11.34 -16.78 -3.28
C GLY A 3 9.90 -16.29 -3.24
N GLU A 4 9.64 -15.43 -4.22
CA GLU A 4 8.35 -14.88 -4.64
C GLU A 4 7.42 -16.03 -5.06
N ARG A 5 6.31 -16.25 -4.34
CA ARG A 5 5.27 -17.20 -4.75
C ARG A 5 4.26 -16.48 -5.65
N ARG A 6 4.51 -16.51 -6.96
CA ARG A 6 3.49 -16.22 -7.96
C ARG A 6 2.65 -17.48 -8.18
N SER A 7 1.43 -17.50 -7.65
CA SER A 7 0.46 -18.58 -7.88
C SER A 7 -0.61 -18.11 -8.86
N GLY A 8 -0.80 -18.82 -9.97
CA GLY A 8 -1.80 -18.50 -11.00
C GLY A 8 -2.61 -19.74 -11.40
N GLY A 9 -3.93 -19.56 -11.57
CA GLY A 9 -4.86 -20.62 -11.99
C GLY A 9 -6.30 -20.36 -11.54
N GLY A 10 -7.29 -20.90 -12.24
CA GLY A 10 -8.73 -20.66 -12.00
C GLY A 10 -9.24 -21.05 -10.59
N GLY A 11 -8.49 -21.90 -9.86
CA GLY A 11 -8.81 -22.32 -8.50
C GLY A 11 -7.97 -21.68 -7.38
N VAL A 12 -7.19 -20.63 -7.69
CA VAL A 12 -6.28 -20.04 -6.68
C VAL A 12 -7.04 -19.13 -5.70
N SER A 13 -6.98 -19.47 -4.42
CA SER A 13 -7.35 -18.57 -3.31
C SER A 13 -6.18 -17.63 -3.05
N CYS A 14 -6.39 -16.33 -3.29
CA CYS A 14 -5.38 -15.33 -2.97
C CYS A 14 -5.50 -14.94 -1.51
N GLU A 15 -4.36 -14.93 -0.81
CA GLU A 15 -4.28 -14.35 0.52
C GLU A 15 -4.70 -12.87 0.47
N THR A 16 -5.63 -12.50 1.34
CA THR A 16 -6.13 -11.12 1.47
C THR A 16 -5.37 -10.41 2.59
N GLY A 17 -5.19 -9.10 2.45
CA GLY A 17 -4.49 -8.31 3.47
C GLY A 17 -3.92 -7.01 2.91
N LYS A 18 -3.34 -6.22 3.81
CA LYS A 18 -2.73 -4.93 3.49
C LYS A 18 -1.55 -5.13 2.54
N GLY A 19 -1.61 -4.53 1.35
CA GLY A 19 -0.60 -4.71 0.31
C GLY A 19 -0.78 -5.97 -0.54
N ARG A 20 -1.93 -6.64 -0.46
CA ARG A 20 -2.24 -7.82 -1.29
C ARG A 20 -3.55 -7.59 -2.04
N THR A 21 -3.55 -7.93 -3.32
CA THR A 21 -4.74 -7.85 -4.16
C THR A 21 -4.77 -9.03 -5.13
N SER A 22 -5.90 -9.23 -5.79
CA SER A 22 -6.03 -10.24 -6.84
C SER A 22 -6.54 -9.60 -8.12
N TRP A 23 -5.99 -10.02 -9.24
CA TRP A 23 -6.49 -9.65 -10.56
C TRP A 23 -6.99 -10.91 -11.26
N SER A 24 -8.16 -10.83 -11.88
CA SER A 24 -8.76 -11.95 -12.60
C SER A 24 -9.06 -11.52 -14.03
N TYR A 25 -8.80 -12.41 -14.97
CA TYR A 25 -9.12 -12.24 -16.38
C TYR A 25 -9.79 -13.50 -16.90
N HIS A 26 -10.82 -13.32 -17.72
CA HIS A 26 -11.53 -14.41 -18.34
C HIS A 26 -11.50 -14.26 -19.85
N SER A 27 -11.07 -15.31 -20.54
CA SER A 27 -11.01 -15.40 -22.00
C SER A 27 -11.74 -16.66 -22.46
N ARG A 28 -12.53 -16.54 -23.52
CA ARG A 28 -13.21 -17.70 -24.14
C ARG A 28 -12.23 -18.70 -24.75
N ALA A 29 -11.05 -18.24 -25.17
CA ALA A 29 -10.04 -19.08 -25.83
C ALA A 29 -9.11 -19.80 -24.83
N THR A 30 -8.81 -19.17 -23.69
CA THR A 30 -7.78 -19.66 -22.75
C THR A 30 -8.32 -19.90 -21.33
N GLY A 31 -9.61 -19.67 -21.09
CA GLY A 31 -10.24 -19.84 -19.78
C GLY A 31 -10.00 -18.67 -18.81
N ALA A 32 -10.20 -18.94 -17.52
CA ALA A 32 -9.99 -17.97 -16.44
C ALA A 32 -8.55 -18.02 -15.91
N ALA A 33 -7.90 -16.85 -15.83
CA ALA A 33 -6.65 -16.64 -15.14
C ALA A 33 -6.90 -15.75 -13.92
N LYS A 34 -6.26 -16.10 -12.79
CA LYS A 34 -6.25 -15.27 -11.59
C LYS A 34 -4.83 -15.12 -11.11
N LEU A 35 -4.42 -13.88 -10.81
CA LEU A 35 -3.11 -13.51 -10.30
C LEU A 35 -3.26 -12.98 -8.88
N CYS A 36 -2.46 -13.52 -7.96
CA CYS A 36 -2.29 -12.94 -6.65
C CYS A 36 -1.11 -11.97 -6.67
N LEU A 37 -1.36 -10.72 -6.31
CA LEU A 37 -0.39 -9.64 -6.39
C LEU A 37 -0.03 -9.18 -4.98
N GLU A 38 1.26 -9.13 -4.68
CA GLU A 38 1.79 -8.50 -3.48
C GLU A 38 2.49 -7.21 -3.87
N ARG A 39 2.17 -6.13 -3.16
CA ARG A 39 2.70 -4.81 -3.44
C ARG A 39 4.14 -4.73 -2.95
N VAL A 40 5.04 -4.32 -3.85
CA VAL A 40 6.38 -3.87 -3.48
C VAL A 40 6.30 -2.42 -3.01
N TRP A 41 6.85 -2.14 -1.84
CA TRP A 41 6.87 -0.80 -1.25
C TRP A 41 8.22 -0.15 -1.49
N VAL A 42 8.19 0.97 -2.20
CA VAL A 42 9.38 1.74 -2.57
C VAL A 42 9.16 3.18 -2.12
N GLU A 43 10.18 3.79 -1.55
CA GLU A 43 10.15 5.20 -1.20
C GLU A 43 9.87 6.07 -2.42
N ARG A 44 9.28 7.26 -2.18
CA ARG A 44 8.90 8.24 -3.21
C ARG A 44 7.76 7.83 -4.15
N TYR A 45 7.23 6.61 -4.03
CA TYR A 45 6.00 6.24 -4.72
C TYR A 45 4.79 6.89 -4.05
N CYS A 46 3.87 7.38 -4.87
CA CYS A 46 2.63 7.97 -4.38
C CYS A 46 1.43 7.04 -4.52
N ILE A 47 0.59 7.08 -3.51
CA ILE A 47 -0.66 6.34 -3.40
C ILE A 47 -1.79 7.30 -3.08
N LEU A 48 -3.02 6.80 -3.26
CA LEU A 48 -4.19 7.52 -2.81
C LEU A 48 -4.41 7.33 -1.31
N GLY A 49 -5.16 8.24 -0.71
CA GLY A 49 -5.62 8.20 0.68
C GLY A 49 -7.07 8.67 0.74
N ASP A 50 -7.88 8.05 1.60
CA ASP A 50 -9.23 8.50 1.91
C ASP A 50 -9.36 8.75 3.41
N ASN A 51 -10.05 9.85 3.77
CA ASN A 51 -10.37 10.11 5.17
C ASN A 51 -11.64 9.35 5.56
N THR A 52 -11.60 8.72 6.72
CA THR A 52 -12.76 8.12 7.38
C THR A 52 -13.04 8.87 8.68
N SER A 53 -14.14 8.52 9.37
CA SER A 53 -14.45 9.05 10.71
C SER A 53 -13.32 8.79 11.73
N ASP A 54 -12.50 7.77 11.48
CA ASP A 54 -11.48 7.28 12.40
C ASP A 54 -10.06 7.72 11.99
N GLY A 55 -9.94 8.54 10.92
CA GLY A 55 -8.68 9.05 10.40
C GLY A 55 -8.40 8.62 8.95
N MET A 56 -7.12 8.62 8.54
CA MET A 56 -6.75 8.24 7.18
C MET A 56 -6.82 6.72 6.99
N SER A 57 -7.62 6.26 6.02
CA SER A 57 -7.64 4.88 5.57
C SER A 57 -6.58 4.67 4.49
N LEU A 58 -5.75 3.64 4.71
CA LEU A 58 -4.72 3.18 3.78
C LEU A 58 -4.97 1.77 3.26
N THR A 59 -6.06 1.12 3.68
CA THR A 59 -6.27 -0.31 3.44
C THR A 59 -6.69 -0.58 2.00
N THR A 60 -7.60 0.25 1.48
CA THR A 60 -8.11 0.24 0.10
C THR A 60 -7.13 0.82 -0.90
N THR A 61 -6.13 1.58 -0.43
CA THR A 61 -5.24 2.35 -1.29
C THR A 61 -3.96 1.61 -1.64
N THR A 62 -3.69 0.48 -0.99
CA THR A 62 -2.49 -0.33 -1.22
C THR A 62 -2.37 -0.89 -2.64
N ALA A 63 -3.45 -0.90 -3.43
CA ALA A 63 -3.42 -1.29 -4.84
C ALA A 63 -3.25 -0.10 -5.81
N THR A 64 -3.19 1.13 -5.31
CA THR A 64 -3.10 2.34 -6.15
C THR A 64 -1.64 2.72 -6.39
N ALA A 65 -1.39 3.35 -7.54
CA ALA A 65 -0.14 4.02 -7.87
C ALA A 65 -0.50 5.26 -8.70
N VAL A 66 -0.08 6.43 -8.25
CA VAL A 66 -0.42 7.71 -8.87
C VAL A 66 0.80 8.62 -8.97
N ASP A 67 0.71 9.61 -9.85
CA ASP A 67 1.65 10.73 -9.85
C ASP A 67 1.50 11.51 -8.53
N CYS A 68 2.62 11.78 -7.86
CA CYS A 68 2.66 12.59 -6.63
C CYS A 68 2.10 14.01 -6.82
N ARG A 69 2.08 14.52 -8.05
CA ARG A 69 1.55 15.85 -8.41
C ARG A 69 0.15 15.78 -9.03
N ALA A 70 -0.53 14.65 -8.91
CA ALA A 70 -1.88 14.48 -9.44
C ALA A 70 -2.82 15.55 -8.86
N LYS A 71 -3.33 16.42 -9.74
CA LYS A 71 -4.29 17.49 -9.37
C LYS A 71 -5.72 16.98 -9.24
N ARG A 72 -6.02 15.80 -9.79
CA ARG A 72 -7.34 15.17 -9.76
C ARG A 72 -7.24 13.86 -9.01
N VAL A 73 -7.83 13.81 -7.84
CA VAL A 73 -7.99 12.59 -7.06
C VAL A 73 -9.40 12.05 -7.31
N PRO A 74 -9.55 10.81 -7.80
CA PRO A 74 -10.87 10.23 -8.03
C PRO A 74 -11.54 9.88 -6.70
N LYS A 75 -12.85 10.16 -6.58
CA LYS A 75 -13.65 9.66 -5.45
C LYS A 75 -13.59 8.13 -5.41
N PRO A 76 -13.55 7.51 -4.22
CA PRO A 76 -13.76 8.10 -2.88
C PRO A 76 -12.49 8.66 -2.24
N TYR A 77 -11.36 8.73 -2.95
CA TYR A 77 -10.11 9.21 -2.40
C TYR A 77 -10.07 10.74 -2.40
N ASP A 78 -9.37 11.30 -1.41
CA ASP A 78 -9.29 12.75 -1.21
C ASP A 78 -7.84 13.24 -1.07
N HIS A 79 -6.87 12.33 -0.92
CA HIS A 79 -5.46 12.65 -0.68
C HIS A 79 -4.53 11.89 -1.61
N VAL A 80 -3.39 12.50 -1.90
CA VAL A 80 -2.20 11.84 -2.44
C VAL A 80 -1.15 11.79 -1.34
N LEU A 81 -0.62 10.61 -1.07
CA LEU A 81 0.38 10.36 -0.05
C LEU A 81 1.63 9.76 -0.68
N VAL A 82 2.81 10.16 -0.21
CA VAL A 82 4.09 9.59 -0.63
C VAL A 82 4.58 8.59 0.40
N VAL A 83 5.17 7.48 -0.06
CA VAL A 83 5.94 6.58 0.80
C VAL A 83 7.20 7.31 1.25
N SER A 84 7.27 7.68 2.52
CA SER A 84 8.41 8.39 3.11
C SER A 84 9.48 7.46 3.65
N GLY A 85 9.14 6.20 3.94
CA GLY A 85 10.10 5.24 4.48
C GLY A 85 9.54 3.82 4.50
N VAL A 86 10.44 2.84 4.42
CA VAL A 86 10.11 1.41 4.53
C VAL A 86 11.09 0.77 5.50
N TYR A 87 10.57 0.29 6.63
CA TYR A 87 11.37 -0.23 7.74
C TYR A 87 10.95 -1.65 8.11
N ARG A 88 11.81 -2.33 8.87
CA ARG A 88 11.39 -3.54 9.60
C ARG A 88 10.42 -3.13 10.71
N ALA A 89 9.27 -3.79 10.76
CA ALA A 89 8.24 -3.48 11.75
C ALA A 89 8.64 -3.97 13.16
N PRO A 90 8.72 -3.10 14.17
CA PRO A 90 8.73 -3.52 15.57
C PRO A 90 7.36 -4.08 16.00
N SER A 91 7.28 -4.70 17.17
CA SER A 91 6.03 -5.29 17.68
C SER A 91 4.92 -4.25 17.92
N ASP A 92 5.28 -3.02 18.27
CA ASP A 92 4.40 -1.86 18.50
C ASP A 92 4.47 -0.83 17.36
N ALA A 93 4.77 -1.30 16.14
CA ALA A 93 4.88 -0.47 14.95
C ALA A 93 3.70 0.49 14.76
N GLY A 94 4.02 1.73 14.40
CA GLY A 94 3.04 2.80 14.20
C GLY A 94 3.67 4.10 13.71
N PRO A 95 2.86 5.16 13.51
CA PRO A 95 3.30 6.39 12.85
C PRO A 95 4.43 7.13 13.58
N LYS A 96 4.58 6.91 14.90
CA LYS A 96 5.67 7.49 15.71
C LYS A 96 7.06 7.10 15.19
N TYR A 97 7.20 5.90 14.63
CA TYR A 97 8.46 5.41 14.05
C TYR A 97 8.80 6.03 12.69
N CYS A 98 7.85 6.76 12.09
CA CYS A 98 8.04 7.40 10.79
C CYS A 98 8.67 8.80 10.90
N ARG A 99 8.80 9.36 12.10
CA ARG A 99 9.32 10.71 12.31
C ARG A 99 10.83 10.73 12.20
N GLU A 100 11.35 11.69 11.44
CA GLU A 100 12.79 11.91 11.28
C GLU A 100 13.30 12.87 12.36
N GLY A 101 13.41 12.36 13.58
CA GLY A 101 13.88 13.13 14.74
C GLY A 101 12.78 13.90 15.48
N SER A 102 13.17 14.57 16.58
CA SER A 102 12.23 15.22 17.51
C SER A 102 11.63 16.52 16.98
N SER A 103 12.30 17.17 16.01
CA SER A 103 11.85 18.43 15.39
C SER A 103 10.93 18.22 14.19
N ASP A 104 10.71 16.98 13.74
CA ASP A 104 9.86 16.69 12.60
C ASP A 104 8.38 16.92 12.94
N ARG A 105 7.79 17.93 12.30
CA ARG A 105 6.39 18.34 12.50
C ARG A 105 5.45 17.77 11.43
N ARG A 106 5.95 16.95 10.50
CA ARG A 106 5.11 16.35 9.46
C ARG A 106 4.10 15.39 10.09
N THR A 107 2.91 15.35 9.49
CA THR A 107 1.91 14.33 9.80
C THR A 107 2.31 13.04 9.11
N TYR A 108 2.25 11.93 9.85
CA TYR A 108 2.59 10.61 9.35
C TYR A 108 1.43 9.64 9.51
N TRP A 109 1.32 8.75 8.53
CA TRP A 109 0.53 7.54 8.61
C TRP A 109 1.41 6.34 8.40
N SER A 110 0.94 5.18 8.83
CA SER A 110 1.74 3.96 8.71
C SER A 110 0.90 2.74 8.41
N LEU A 111 1.49 1.80 7.70
CA LEU A 111 0.89 0.52 7.37
C LEU A 111 1.86 -0.60 7.68
N VAL A 112 1.43 -1.58 8.48
CA VAL A 112 2.19 -2.81 8.68
C VAL A 112 1.75 -3.85 7.66
N VAL A 113 2.70 -4.36 6.87
CA VAL A 113 2.48 -5.29 5.75
C VAL A 113 3.40 -6.50 5.86
N ALA A 114 3.36 -7.40 4.86
CA ALA A 114 4.20 -8.60 4.79
C ALA A 114 4.18 -9.41 6.09
N ASN A 115 2.99 -9.87 6.51
CA ASN A 115 2.80 -10.63 7.75
C ASN A 115 3.35 -9.93 9.01
N ARG A 116 3.10 -8.62 9.12
CA ARG A 116 3.52 -7.77 10.22
C ARG A 116 5.03 -7.56 10.36
N THR A 117 5.80 -7.78 9.29
CA THR A 117 7.28 -7.67 9.34
C THR A 117 7.82 -6.38 8.73
N VAL A 118 7.01 -5.66 7.95
CA VAL A 118 7.41 -4.41 7.29
C VAL A 118 6.47 -3.28 7.72
N LEU A 119 7.06 -2.17 8.14
CA LEU A 119 6.38 -0.91 8.44
C LEU A 119 6.62 0.03 7.27
N VAL A 120 5.54 0.47 6.63
CA VAL A 120 5.58 1.48 5.57
C VAL A 120 5.07 2.80 6.14
N CYS A 121 5.82 3.86 5.92
CA CYS A 121 5.52 5.20 6.37
C CYS A 121 5.03 6.06 5.20
N PHE A 122 4.04 6.90 5.49
CA PHE A 122 3.43 7.81 4.52
C PHE A 122 3.35 9.21 5.08
N THR A 123 3.53 10.19 4.21
CA THR A 123 3.29 11.60 4.52
C THR A 123 2.79 12.31 3.26
N TYR A 124 2.54 13.62 3.36
CA TYR A 124 2.22 14.41 2.19
C TYR A 124 3.46 14.57 1.29
N PRO A 125 3.30 14.54 -0.04
CA PRO A 125 4.40 14.86 -0.95
C PRO A 125 4.95 16.26 -0.65
N ASN A 126 6.27 16.41 -0.64
CA ASN A 126 6.88 17.74 -0.67
C ASN A 126 6.53 18.37 -2.02
N THR A 127 5.90 19.55 -1.98
CA THR A 127 5.48 20.30 -3.18
C THR A 127 6.66 20.94 -3.88
#